data_AF-A0A1S8T1W5-F1
#
_entry.id   AF-A0A1S8T1W5-F1
#
_cell.length_a   1.000
_cell.length_b   1.000
_cell.length_c   1.000
_cell.angle_alpha   90.00
_cell.angle_beta   90.00
_cell.angle_gamma   90.00
#
_symmetry.space_group_name_H-M   'P 1'
#
loop_
_entity.id
_entity.type
_entity.pdbx_description
1 polymer ?
#
loop_
_entity_poly.entity_id
_entity_poly.type
_entity_poly.pdbx_seq_one_letter_code
_entity_poly.pdbx_strand_id
1 'polypeptide(L)'
;MNKSFFKLGKEFQCRSYDSMVAHTSIVFTRYIMLSIENRNNKLRTIGGLFYHCCDEMQDIKFCEALQLIIDTLKNVLTEKIMLSKEIISSIIDRFIEALPCYIKEKLSLLSCEN
;
A
#
# COMPACT_ATOMS: atom_id res chain seq x y z
N MET A 1 -19.13 6.12 -22.15
CA MET A 1 -18.83 6.33 -23.59
C MET A 1 -19.50 5.22 -24.38
N ASN A 2 -20.37 5.60 -25.32
CA ASN A 2 -21.29 4.67 -25.98
C ASN A 2 -20.74 4.22 -27.34
N LYS A 3 -21.01 2.97 -27.77
CA LYS A 3 -20.48 2.36 -29.02
C LYS A 3 -20.78 3.18 -30.29
N SER A 4 -21.76 4.06 -30.23
CA SER A 4 -22.20 4.96 -31.31
C SER A 4 -21.18 6.02 -31.72
N PHE A 5 -20.28 6.45 -30.82
CA PHE A 5 -19.31 7.53 -31.11
C PHE A 5 -18.32 7.16 -32.22
N PHE A 6 -18.03 5.86 -32.37
CA PHE A 6 -17.04 5.34 -33.30
C PHE A 6 -17.64 4.83 -34.62
N LYS A 7 -18.96 5.00 -34.84
CA LYS A 7 -19.66 4.61 -36.09
C LYS A 7 -19.31 3.20 -36.61
N LEU A 8 -18.99 2.27 -35.69
CA LEU A 8 -18.35 0.97 -35.97
C LEU A 8 -19.11 0.09 -36.96
N GLY A 9 -20.44 0.21 -37.03
CA GLY A 9 -21.27 -0.58 -37.94
C GLY A 9 -21.35 -0.03 -39.38
N LYS A 10 -20.88 1.19 -39.64
CA LYS A 10 -21.01 1.84 -40.97
C LYS A 10 -19.68 2.13 -41.67
N GLU A 11 -18.54 2.11 -40.97
CA GLU A 11 -17.24 2.45 -41.54
C GLU A 11 -16.58 1.34 -42.37
N PHE A 12 -17.05 0.09 -42.23
CA PHE A 12 -16.36 -1.06 -42.82
C PHE A 12 -17.34 -2.09 -43.39
N GLN A 13 -17.18 -2.41 -44.67
CA GLN A 13 -18.05 -3.35 -45.40
C GLN A 13 -17.26 -4.40 -46.22
N CYS A 14 -15.96 -4.57 -45.94
CA CYS A 14 -15.18 -5.60 -46.63
C CYS A 14 -15.57 -7.01 -46.15
N ARG A 15 -15.45 -7.99 -47.04
CA ARG A 15 -15.85 -9.39 -46.81
C ARG A 15 -14.69 -10.37 -46.65
N SER A 16 -13.45 -9.90 -46.80
CA SER A 16 -12.24 -10.69 -46.55
C SER A 16 -11.99 -10.83 -45.05
N TYR A 17 -11.58 -12.03 -44.63
CA TYR A 17 -11.23 -12.31 -43.24
C TYR A 17 -10.08 -11.43 -42.74
N ASP A 18 -9.00 -11.30 -43.53
CA ASP A 18 -7.85 -10.46 -43.15
C ASP A 18 -8.25 -9.00 -42.91
N SER A 19 -9.12 -8.47 -43.76
CA SER A 19 -9.60 -7.10 -43.61
C SER A 19 -10.51 -6.97 -42.39
N MET A 20 -11.33 -7.97 -42.07
CA MET A 20 -12.17 -7.99 -40.87
C MET A 20 -11.35 -8.05 -39.57
N VAL A 21 -10.26 -8.84 -39.57
CA VAL A 21 -9.30 -8.89 -38.46
C VAL A 21 -8.61 -7.54 -38.30
N ALA A 22 -8.07 -6.98 -39.39
CA ALA A 22 -7.42 -5.68 -39.37
C ALA A 22 -8.35 -4.55 -38.87
N HIS A 23 -9.59 -4.53 -39.35
CA HIS A 23 -10.59 -3.55 -38.91
C HIS A 23 -10.89 -3.67 -37.41
N THR A 24 -11.13 -4.89 -36.93
CA THR A 24 -11.40 -5.15 -35.50
C THR A 24 -10.21 -4.72 -34.63
N SER A 25 -8.98 -4.99 -35.06
CA SER A 25 -7.77 -4.53 -34.38
C SER A 25 -7.70 -3.00 -34.30
N ILE A 26 -7.93 -2.30 -35.41
CA ILE A 26 -7.93 -0.82 -35.45
C ILE A 26 -8.98 -0.24 -34.49
N VAL A 27 -10.18 -0.82 -34.49
CA VAL A 27 -11.27 -0.42 -33.60
C VAL A 27 -10.89 -0.60 -32.14
N PHE A 28 -10.32 -1.76 -31.77
CA PHE A 28 -9.87 -1.99 -30.41
C PHE A 28 -8.75 -1.04 -30.00
N THR A 29 -7.76 -0.81 -30.86
CA THR A 29 -6.68 0.14 -30.59
C THR A 29 -7.21 1.55 -30.32
N ARG A 30 -8.15 2.05 -31.14
CA ARG A 30 -8.80 3.36 -30.93
C ARG A 30 -9.54 3.42 -29.59
N TYR A 31 -10.26 2.36 -29.24
CA TYR A 31 -10.97 2.29 -27.97
C TYR A 31 -10.01 2.27 -26.78
N ILE A 32 -8.92 1.50 -26.86
CA ILE A 32 -7.87 1.44 -25.83
C ILE A 32 -7.24 2.81 -25.65
N MET A 33 -6.81 3.46 -26.73
CA MET A 33 -6.21 4.79 -26.69
C MET A 33 -7.13 5.81 -26.02
N LEU A 34 -8.40 5.87 -26.41
CA LEU A 34 -9.35 6.81 -25.82
C LEU A 34 -9.67 6.46 -24.36
N SER A 35 -9.68 5.18 -24.01
CA SER A 35 -9.87 4.73 -22.63
C SER A 35 -8.70 5.13 -21.73
N ILE A 36 -7.47 5.07 -22.23
CA ILE A 36 -6.26 5.55 -21.53
C ILE A 36 -6.36 7.07 -21.34
N GLU A 37 -6.66 7.81 -22.40
CA GLU A 37 -6.78 9.27 -22.34
C GLU A 37 -7.87 9.73 -21.36
N ASN A 38 -9.00 9.03 -21.35
CA ASN A 38 -10.09 9.28 -20.40
C ASN A 38 -9.74 8.87 -18.95
N ARG A 39 -8.83 7.91 -18.72
CA ARG A 39 -8.30 7.62 -17.38
C ARG A 39 -7.32 8.70 -16.93
N ASN A 40 -6.50 9.23 -17.83
CA ASN A 40 -5.51 10.27 -17.52
C ASN A 40 -6.14 11.64 -17.24
N ASN A 41 -7.20 11.99 -17.97
CA ASN A 41 -7.87 13.30 -17.83
C ASN A 41 -8.95 13.34 -16.73
N LYS A 42 -9.26 12.22 -16.09
CA LYS A 42 -10.19 12.20 -14.95
C LYS A 42 -9.39 12.21 -13.65
N LEU A 43 -9.85 12.98 -12.66
CA LEU A 43 -9.37 12.85 -11.28
C LEU A 43 -9.35 11.36 -10.94
N ARG A 44 -8.18 10.86 -10.48
CA ARG A 44 -7.97 9.46 -10.09
C ARG A 44 -9.22 8.99 -9.35
N THR A 45 -9.85 7.91 -9.83
CA THR A 45 -10.94 7.24 -9.11
C THR A 45 -10.51 7.01 -7.66
N ILE A 46 -11.43 6.93 -6.70
CA ILE A 46 -11.16 6.69 -5.27
C ILE A 46 -10.03 5.67 -5.01
N GLY A 47 -9.89 4.62 -5.82
CA GLY A 47 -8.77 3.67 -5.73
C GLY A 47 -7.37 4.27 -5.93
N GLY A 48 -7.20 5.29 -6.78
CA GLY A 48 -5.94 6.02 -6.94
C GLY A 48 -5.66 7.00 -5.80
N LEU A 49 -6.71 7.55 -5.17
CA LEU A 49 -6.55 8.30 -3.92
C LEU A 49 -6.10 7.36 -2.79
N PHE A 50 -6.77 6.21 -2.66
CA PHE A 50 -6.41 5.16 -1.70
C PHE A 50 -4.96 4.69 -1.90
N TYR A 51 -4.55 4.44 -3.16
CA TYR A 51 -3.17 4.06 -3.46
C TYR A 51 -2.16 5.10 -2.96
N HIS A 52 -2.40 6.38 -3.22
CA HIS A 52 -1.52 7.46 -2.74
C HIS A 52 -1.56 7.63 -1.23
N CYS A 53 -2.73 7.48 -0.60
CA CYS A 53 -2.82 7.48 0.86
C CYS A 53 -2.03 6.30 1.46
N CYS A 54 -2.07 5.12 0.87
CA CYS A 54 -1.26 3.98 1.30
C CYS A 54 0.25 4.18 1.04
N ASP A 55 0.61 4.87 -0.05
CA ASP A 55 2.01 5.19 -0.36
C ASP A 55 2.58 6.27 0.59
N GLU A 56 1.76 7.28 0.94
CA GLU A 56 2.12 8.32 1.91
C GLU A 56 2.07 7.84 3.37
N MET A 57 1.17 6.90 3.68
CA MET A 57 1.19 6.18 4.96
C MET A 57 2.39 5.24 4.96
N GLN A 58 3.58 5.77 5.22
CA GLN A 58 4.76 4.95 5.49
C GLN A 58 4.38 3.90 6.54
N ASP A 59 4.53 2.62 6.18
CA ASP A 59 4.41 1.53 7.15
C ASP A 59 5.31 1.87 8.34
N ILE A 60 4.73 1.92 9.55
CA ILE A 60 5.50 2.07 10.77
C ILE A 60 6.55 0.97 10.75
N LYS A 61 7.84 1.35 10.81
CA LYS A 61 8.90 0.36 10.76
C LYS A 61 8.67 -0.59 11.92
N PHE A 62 8.85 -1.89 11.69
CA PHE A 62 8.65 -2.93 12.72
C PHE A 62 9.26 -2.54 14.08
N CYS A 63 10.42 -1.91 14.03
CA CYS A 63 11.13 -1.36 15.18
C CYS A 63 10.38 -0.25 15.93
N GLU A 64 9.83 0.74 15.23
CA GLU A 64 9.05 1.84 15.79
C GLU A 64 7.76 1.33 16.42
N ALA A 65 7.09 0.37 15.76
CA ALA A 65 5.90 -0.28 16.30
C ALA A 65 6.22 -1.04 17.59
N LEU A 66 7.35 -1.76 17.62
CA LEU A 66 7.78 -2.51 18.79
C LEU A 66 8.16 -1.59 19.96
N GLN A 67 8.85 -0.47 19.70
CA GLN A 67 9.15 0.55 20.70
C GLN A 67 7.86 1.14 21.29
N LEU A 68 6.89 1.48 20.45
CA LEU A 68 5.60 2.01 20.88
C LEU A 68 4.87 1.03 21.82
N ILE A 69 4.89 -0.26 21.51
CA ILE A 69 4.30 -1.31 22.36
C ILE A 69 5.01 -1.38 23.72
N ILE A 70 6.35 -1.36 23.73
CA ILE A 70 7.16 -1.41 24.96
C ILE A 70 6.88 -0.18 25.83
N ASP A 71 6.82 1.02 25.25
CA ASP A 71 6.57 2.25 26.01
C ASP A 71 5.13 2.32 26.51
N THR A 72 4.16 1.86 25.72
CA THR A 72 2.77 1.73 26.18
C THR A 72 2.68 0.76 27.36
N LEU A 73 3.41 -0.36 27.30
CA LEU A 73 3.49 -1.32 28.41
C LEU A 73 4.09 -0.65 29.67
N LYS A 74 5.19 0.09 29.55
CA LYS A 74 5.77 0.84 30.69
C LYS A 74 4.77 1.81 31.30
N ASN A 75 4.04 2.57 30.48
CA ASN A 75 3.04 3.52 30.95
C ASN A 75 1.92 2.82 31.71
N VAL A 76 1.40 1.71 31.19
CA VAL A 76 0.37 0.91 31.87
C VAL A 76 0.89 0.34 33.20
N LEU A 77 2.11 -0.17 33.24
CA LEU A 77 2.74 -0.68 34.48
C LEU A 77 2.93 0.43 35.53
N THR A 78 3.25 1.65 35.08
CA THR A 78 3.43 2.81 35.95
C THR A 78 2.09 3.31 36.49
N GLU A 79 1.10 3.50 35.62
CA GLU A 79 -0.17 4.13 35.96
C GLU A 79 -1.16 3.19 36.67
N LYS A 80 -1.26 1.93 36.22
CA LYS A 80 -2.26 0.98 36.74
C LYS A 80 -1.76 0.16 37.92
N ILE A 81 -0.46 -0.12 37.96
CA ILE A 81 0.15 -1.01 38.97
C ILE A 81 0.98 -0.20 39.99
N MET A 82 1.22 1.10 39.75
CA MET A 82 2.02 1.97 40.63
C MET A 82 3.39 1.38 40.97
N LEU A 83 4.01 0.67 40.02
CA LEU A 83 5.34 0.13 40.21
C LEU A 83 6.39 1.24 40.16
N SER A 84 7.46 1.08 40.94
CA SER A 84 8.61 1.98 40.88
C SER A 84 9.33 1.83 39.54
N LYS A 85 9.96 2.91 39.07
CA LYS A 85 10.65 2.93 37.75
C LYS A 85 11.74 1.86 37.66
N GLU A 86 12.40 1.54 38.78
CA GLU A 86 13.46 0.55 38.88
C GLU A 86 12.93 -0.88 38.70
N ILE A 87 11.74 -1.16 39.23
CA ILE A 87 11.10 -2.47 39.06
C ILE A 87 10.63 -2.61 37.61
N ILE A 88 10.05 -1.56 37.04
CA ILE A 88 9.60 -1.56 35.64
C ILE A 88 10.78 -1.80 34.69
N SER A 89 11.91 -1.12 34.86
CA SER A 89 13.08 -1.35 34.02
C SER A 89 13.55 -2.80 34.12
N SER A 90 13.63 -3.35 35.33
CA SER A 90 14.04 -4.75 35.54
C SER A 90 13.11 -5.78 34.87
N ILE A 91 11.80 -5.48 34.79
CA ILE A 91 10.82 -6.34 34.11
C ILE A 91 10.99 -6.24 32.60
N ILE A 92 11.17 -5.03 32.07
CA ILE A 92 11.39 -4.81 30.64
C ILE A 92 12.69 -5.47 30.18
N ASP A 93 13.77 -5.38 30.97
CA ASP A 93 15.05 -6.01 30.64
C ASP A 93 14.90 -7.54 30.57
N ARG A 94 14.25 -8.15 31.57
CA ARG A 94 13.95 -9.61 31.54
C ARG A 94 13.04 -10.00 30.39
N PHE A 95 12.07 -9.16 30.05
CA PHE A 95 11.19 -9.39 28.90
C PHE A 95 12.00 -9.40 27.60
N ILE A 96 12.89 -8.42 27.41
CA ILE A 96 13.78 -8.35 26.24
C ILE A 96 14.70 -9.57 26.19
N GLU A 97 15.26 -9.99 27.33
CA GLU A 97 16.07 -11.20 27.44
C GLU A 97 15.31 -12.49 27.11
N ALA A 98 14.00 -12.55 27.36
CA ALA A 98 13.17 -13.71 27.02
C ALA A 98 12.77 -13.76 25.54
N LEU A 99 12.96 -12.67 24.77
CA LEU A 99 12.59 -12.64 23.35
C LEU A 99 13.48 -13.57 22.50
N PRO A 100 12.93 -14.13 21.41
CA PRO A 100 13.71 -14.86 20.41
C PRO A 100 14.84 -14.02 19.80
N CYS A 101 15.96 -14.67 19.43
CA CYS A 101 17.17 -14.01 18.92
C CYS A 101 16.91 -13.10 17.71
N TYR A 102 16.06 -13.54 16.78
CA TYR A 102 15.73 -12.77 15.56
C TYR A 102 14.98 -11.45 15.86
N ILE A 103 14.31 -11.34 17.02
CA ILE A 103 13.66 -10.08 17.45
C ILE A 103 14.68 -9.18 18.15
N LYS A 104 15.55 -9.77 18.98
CA LYS A 104 16.63 -9.04 19.68
C LYS A 104 17.60 -8.37 18.71
N GLU A 105 17.99 -9.06 17.64
CA GLU A 105 18.87 -8.50 16.61
C GLU A 105 18.25 -7.27 15.93
N LYS A 106 16.93 -7.26 15.75
CA LYS A 106 16.20 -6.10 15.20
C LYS A 106 16.07 -4.96 16.21
N LEU A 107 15.99 -5.27 17.51
CA LEU A 107 16.00 -4.29 18.60
C LEU A 107 17.38 -3.64 18.78
N SER A 108 18.48 -4.41 18.72
CA SER A 108 19.84 -3.89 18.95
C SER A 108 20.28 -2.91 17.86
N LEU A 109 19.82 -3.07 16.62
CA LEU A 109 20.09 -2.15 15.52
C LEU A 109 19.53 -0.73 15.79
N LEU A 110 18.52 -0.59 16.66
CA LEU A 110 17.93 0.70 17.03
C LEU A 110 18.74 1.46 18.08
N SER A 111 19.56 0.76 18.86
CA SER A 111 20.41 1.39 19.89
C SER A 111 21.60 2.15 19.30
N CYS A 112 21.92 1.93 18.01
CA CYS A 112 23.09 2.51 17.35
C CYS A 112 22.76 3.73 16.47
N GLU A 113 21.49 4.12 16.35
CA GLU A 113 21.08 5.39 15.73
C GLU A 113 20.69 6.41 16.82
N ASN A 114 21.67 6.84 17.61
CA ASN A 114 21.62 8.05 18.44
C ASN A 114 22.92 8.83 18.27
#